data_AF-A0A3S5FDH7-F1
#
_entry.id   AF-A0A3S5FDH7-F1
#
_cell.length_a   1.000
_cell.length_b   1.000
_cell.length_c   1.000
_cell.angle_alpha   90.00
_cell.angle_beta   90.00
_cell.angle_gamma   90.00
#
_symmetry.space_group_name_H-M   'P 1'
#
loop_
_entity.id
_entity.type
_entity.pdbx_description
1 polymer ?
#
loop_
_entity_poly.entity_id
_entity_poly.type
_entity_poly.pdbx_seq_one_letter_code
_entity_poly.pdbx_strand_id
1 'polypeptide(L)'
;MGAIGDIPRPRVNEWTEDMDRRIHFALEYGKRRCFLNPGDFVIIVTGWKAGSGSTNTLRVVRIDDELNRPIVVVPSITKFED
;
A
#
# COMPACT_ATOMS: atom_id res chain seq x y z
N MET A 1 18.26 -3.35 18.46
CA MET A 1 17.36 -2.27 18.90
C MET A 1 16.70 -1.73 17.64
N GLY A 2 15.42 -2.03 17.38
CA GLY A 2 14.72 -1.55 16.17
C GLY A 2 14.54 -0.04 16.25
N ALA A 3 14.85 0.69 15.18
CA ALA A 3 14.63 2.13 15.14
C ALA A 3 13.12 2.42 15.31
N ILE A 4 12.76 3.52 15.97
CA ILE A 4 11.37 3.96 16.18
C ILE A 4 10.51 4.00 14.90
N GLY A 5 11.11 4.08 13.73
CA GLY A 5 10.42 4.00 12.42
C GLY A 5 10.08 2.59 11.95
N ASP A 6 10.57 1.53 12.59
CA ASP A 6 10.33 0.12 12.23
C ASP A 6 9.13 -0.49 12.97
N ILE A 7 8.37 0.32 13.73
CA ILE A 7 7.17 -0.12 14.43
C ILE A 7 5.94 0.33 13.62
N PRO A 8 5.09 -0.59 13.13
CA PRO A 8 3.87 -0.20 12.42
C PRO A 8 2.93 0.55 13.36
N ARG A 9 2.25 1.57 12.81
CA ARG A 9 1.24 2.32 13.57
C ARG A 9 0.10 1.40 14.02
N PRO A 10 -0.55 1.69 15.16
CA PRO A 10 -1.75 0.96 15.59
C PRO A 10 -2.84 0.98 14.51
N ARG A 11 -3.64 -0.08 14.49
CA ARG A 11 -4.76 -0.19 13.56
C ARG A 11 -5.82 0.87 13.85
N VAL A 12 -6.51 1.29 12.80
CA VAL A 12 -7.69 2.16 12.90
C VAL A 12 -8.95 1.46 12.43
N ASN A 13 -10.10 1.98 12.85
CA ASN A 13 -11.40 1.39 12.53
C ASN A 13 -11.76 1.54 11.05
N GLU A 14 -11.37 2.65 10.44
CA GLU A 14 -11.59 2.87 9.01
C GLU A 14 -10.65 1.98 8.21
N TRP A 15 -11.22 1.01 7.50
CA TRP A 15 -10.45 -0.03 6.82
C TRP A 15 -9.57 0.54 5.70
N THR A 16 -10.08 1.51 4.94
CA THR A 16 -9.33 2.15 3.86
C THR A 16 -8.10 2.86 4.40
N GLU A 17 -8.27 3.62 5.48
CA GLU A 17 -7.19 4.34 6.16
C GLU A 17 -6.18 3.39 6.82
N ASP A 18 -6.63 2.33 7.49
CA ASP A 18 -5.76 1.30 8.07
C ASP A 18 -4.85 0.68 7.00
N MET A 19 -5.44 0.35 5.84
CA MET A 19 -4.72 -0.26 4.74
C MET A 19 -3.70 0.69 4.13
N ASP A 20 -4.07 1.96 3.85
CA ASP A 20 -3.13 2.96 3.35
C ASP A 20 -1.94 3.15 4.30
N ARG A 21 -2.20 3.28 5.61
CA ARG A 21 -1.14 3.42 6.62
C ARG A 21 -0.17 2.23 6.62
N ARG A 22 -0.68 1.01 6.44
CA ARG A 22 0.13 -0.21 6.43
C ARG A 22 0.91 -0.39 5.15
N ILE A 23 0.31 -0.04 4.00
CA ILE A 23 1.01 -0.06 2.71
C ILE A 23 2.14 0.96 2.72
N HIS A 24 1.89 2.20 3.17
CA HIS A 24 2.93 3.23 3.27
C HIS A 24 4.08 2.79 4.17
N PHE A 25 3.76 2.24 5.34
CA PHE A 25 4.78 1.69 6.24
C PHE A 25 5.61 0.59 5.56
N ALA A 26 4.97 -0.34 4.84
CA ALA A 26 5.67 -1.42 4.14
C ALA A 26 6.60 -0.89 3.04
N LEU A 27 6.16 0.10 2.26
CA LEU A 27 6.97 0.75 1.24
C LEU A 27 8.17 1.48 1.85
N GLU A 28 7.97 2.28 2.90
CA GLU A 28 9.06 2.96 3.61
C GLU A 28 10.06 1.97 4.22
N TYR A 29 9.56 0.91 4.86
CA TYR A 29 10.39 -0.14 5.42
C TYR A 29 11.22 -0.84 4.34
N GLY A 30 10.59 -1.21 3.21
CA GLY A 30 11.27 -1.82 2.08
C GLY A 30 12.35 -0.92 1.48
N LYS A 31 12.10 0.39 1.36
CA LYS A 31 13.11 1.38 0.92
C LYS A 31 14.29 1.44 1.90
N ARG A 32 14.04 1.56 3.22
CA ARG A 32 15.10 1.62 4.24
C ARG A 32 15.96 0.36 4.30
N ARG A 33 15.39 -0.79 3.96
CA ARG A 33 16.09 -2.08 3.92
C ARG A 33 16.70 -2.40 2.55
N CYS A 34 16.62 -1.48 1.60
CA CYS A 34 17.11 -1.64 0.22
C CYS A 34 16.47 -2.82 -0.54
N PHE A 35 15.24 -3.21 -0.16
CA PHE A 35 14.44 -4.17 -0.93
C PHE A 35 13.72 -3.53 -2.10
N LEU A 36 13.50 -2.22 -2.03
CA LEU A 36 12.80 -1.41 -3.01
C LEU A 36 13.65 -0.20 -3.36
N ASN A 37 13.95 -0.02 -4.64
CA ASN A 37 14.71 1.11 -5.16
C ASN A 37 13.80 2.07 -5.96
N PRO A 38 14.18 3.35 -6.10
CA PRO A 38 13.49 4.26 -7.01
C PRO A 38 13.40 3.68 -8.43
N GLY A 39 12.20 3.75 -9.03
CA GLY A 39 11.91 3.17 -10.34
C GLY A 39 11.41 1.72 -10.32
N ASP A 40 11.53 1.00 -9.20
CA ASP A 40 10.96 -0.34 -9.06
C ASP A 40 9.42 -0.27 -9.10
N PHE A 41 8.82 -1.32 -9.67
CA PHE A 41 7.39 -1.55 -9.62
C PHE A 41 7.04 -2.49 -8.47
N VAL A 42 6.03 -2.13 -7.68
CA VAL A 42 5.47 -2.95 -6.62
C VAL A 42 4.04 -3.32 -6.94
N ILE A 43 3.73 -4.61 -6.79
CA ILE A 43 2.36 -5.12 -6.91
C ILE A 43 1.79 -5.26 -5.50
N ILE A 44 0.73 -4.51 -5.22
CA ILE A 44 0.01 -4.53 -3.96
C ILE A 44 -1.26 -5.35 -4.16
N VAL A 45 -1.43 -6.41 -3.36
CA VAL A 45 -2.60 -7.28 -3.39
C VAL A 45 -3.37 -7.12 -2.08
N THR A 46 -4.61 -6.66 -2.17
CA THR A 46 -5.46 -6.39 -1.00
C THR A 46 -6.91 -6.79 -1.23
N GLY A 47 -7.68 -6.82 -0.14
CA GLY A 47 -9.13 -6.82 -0.25
C GLY A 47 -9.68 -5.49 -0.75
N TRP A 48 -10.97 -5.42 -1.13
CA TRP A 48 -11.71 -4.15 -1.34
C TRP A 48 -12.45 -3.68 -0.08
N LYS A 49 -12.56 -4.56 0.92
CA LYS A 49 -13.12 -4.30 2.25
C LYS A 49 -12.53 -5.26 3.30
N ALA A 50 -12.81 -5.01 4.58
CA ALA A 50 -12.49 -5.93 5.66
C ALA A 50 -13.25 -7.26 5.52
N GLY A 51 -12.59 -8.37 5.88
CA GLY A 51 -13.18 -9.72 5.90
C GLY A 51 -12.55 -10.70 4.90
N SER A 52 -12.80 -11.99 5.10
CA SER A 52 -12.32 -13.07 4.21
C SER A 52 -13.07 -13.07 2.86
N GLY A 53 -12.40 -13.53 1.80
CA GLY A 53 -13.03 -13.73 0.48
C GLY A 53 -13.20 -12.48 -0.38
N SER A 54 -12.54 -11.38 -0.03
CA SER A 54 -12.61 -10.11 -0.76
C SER A 54 -11.29 -9.67 -1.42
N THR A 55 -10.28 -10.56 -1.51
CA THR A 55 -8.93 -10.33 -2.09
C THR A 55 -8.97 -10.15 -3.62
N ASN A 56 -9.67 -9.11 -4.07
CA ASN A 56 -10.03 -8.93 -5.47
C ASN A 56 -9.32 -7.70 -6.08
N THR A 57 -8.43 -7.04 -5.33
CA THR A 57 -7.83 -5.77 -5.77
C THR A 57 -6.32 -5.90 -5.86
N LEU A 58 -5.82 -5.68 -7.07
CA LEU A 58 -4.40 -5.57 -7.38
C LEU A 58 -4.12 -4.12 -7.79
N ARG A 59 -3.03 -3.54 -7.28
CA ARG A 59 -2.52 -2.22 -7.66
C ARG A 59 -1.06 -2.33 -8.05
N VAL A 60 -0.70 -1.73 -9.17
CA VAL A 60 0.70 -1.63 -9.61
C VAL A 60 1.14 -0.20 -9.35
N VAL A 61 2.22 -0.06 -8.59
CA VAL A 61 2.73 1.24 -8.16
C VAL A 61 4.21 1.38 -8.44
N ARG A 62 4.68 2.59 -8.78
CA ARG A 62 6.10 2.88 -9.02
C ARG A 62 6.69 3.63 -7.83
N ILE A 63 7.85 3.20 -7.33
CA ILE A 63 8.38 3.61 -6.01
C ILE A 63 8.68 5.12 -5.86
N ASP A 64 8.80 5.86 -6.95
CA ASP A 64 8.99 7.31 -7.01
C ASP A 64 7.68 8.13 -6.96
N ASP A 65 6.53 7.54 -7.29
CA ASP A 65 5.24 8.23 -7.40
C ASP A 65 4.37 8.15 -6.11
N GLU A 66 4.75 7.30 -5.15
CA GLU A 66 3.86 6.74 -4.11
C GLU A 66 3.94 7.35 -2.70
N LEU A 67 4.74 8.37 -2.45
CA LEU A 67 4.89 8.90 -1.08
C LEU A 67 3.78 9.87 -0.64
N ASN A 68 2.97 10.39 -1.57
CA ASN A 68 1.99 11.45 -1.29
C ASN A 68 0.56 11.16 -1.78
N ARG A 69 0.27 9.94 -2.27
CA ARG A 69 -1.05 9.62 -2.84
C ARG A 69 -1.75 8.54 -2.01
N PRO A 70 -3.05 8.66 -1.73
CA PRO A 70 -3.81 7.58 -1.10
C PRO A 70 -3.93 6.41 -2.08
N ILE A 71 -3.51 5.21 -1.65
CA ILE A 71 -3.37 4.04 -2.53
C ILE A 71 -4.68 3.28 -2.64
N VAL A 72 -5.41 3.11 -1.54
CA VAL A 72 -6.62 2.30 -1.47
C VAL A 72 -7.88 3.11 -1.80
N VAL A 73 -7.84 4.44 -1.65
CA VAL A 73 -8.98 5.33 -1.95
C VAL A 73 -9.26 5.47 -3.45
N VAL A 74 -8.29 5.14 -4.32
CA VAL A 74 -8.49 5.26 -5.77
C VAL A 74 -9.52 4.23 -6.23
N PRO A 75 -10.63 4.63 -6.89
CA PRO A 75 -11.59 3.69 -7.45
C PRO A 75 -10.84 2.70 -8.35
N SER A 76 -11.15 1.40 -8.22
CA SER A 76 -10.70 0.40 -9.19
C SER A 76 -11.01 0.92 -10.59
N ILE A 77 -10.05 0.88 -11.51
CA ILE A 77 -10.28 1.19 -12.92
C ILE A 77 -11.41 0.27 -13.39
N THR A 78 -12.61 0.83 -13.58
CA THR A 78 -13.79 0.07 -14.00
C THR A 78 -13.94 0.05 -15.51
N LYS A 79 -13.10 0.78 -16.24
CA LYS A 79 -13.09 0.83 -17.70
C LYS A 79 -11.66 0.97 -18.22
N PHE A 80 -11.27 0.03 -19.08
CA PHE A 80 -10.21 0.24 -20.04
C PHE A 80 -10.90 0.82 -21.27
N GLU A 81 -10.49 1.99 -21.73
CA GLU A 81 -10.88 2.48 -23.06
C GLU A 81 -10.03 1.72 -24.09
N ASP A 82 -10.69 1.10 -25.07
CA ASP A 82 -10.05 0.35 -26.17
C ASP A 82 -9.27 1.28 -27.12
#